data_AF-T1A463-F1
#
_entry.id   AF-T1A463-F1
#
_cell.length_a   1.000
_cell.length_b   1.000
_cell.length_c   1.000
_cell.angle_alpha   90.00
_cell.angle_beta   90.00
_cell.angle_gamma   90.00
#
_symmetry.space_group_name_H-M   'P 1'
#
loop_
_entity.id
_entity.type
_entity.pdbx_description
1 polymer ?
#
loop_
_entity_poly.entity_id
_entity_poly.type
_entity_poly.pdbx_seq_one_letter_code
_entity_poly.pdbx_strand_id
1 'polypeptide(L)'
;ICVRGYSQSIRPPEHYTERLKRAQIREYGYRDRWLRDYEEDHLIALSLGGSSTSPENLWPQPHDVVGGWGSYAKDRLEGRLHWLVCHRGLRLATAQRALARDWIAAYQRYIGRVPNNHRLHWNGG
;
A
#
# COMPACT_ATOMS: atom_id res chain seq x y z
N ILE A 1 -3.69 2.81 15.44
CA ILE A 1 -3.29 1.88 14.36
C ILE A 1 -3.56 0.39 14.66
N CYS A 2 -3.42 -0.10 15.91
CA CYS A 2 -3.64 -1.52 16.26
C CYS A 2 -5.04 -1.84 16.80
N VAL A 3 -6.02 -1.03 16.41
CA VAL A 3 -7.43 -1.24 16.76
C VAL A 3 -8.18 -1.69 15.52
N ARG A 4 -9.15 -2.57 15.73
CA ARG A 4 -10.05 -3.07 14.69
C ARG A 4 -10.73 -1.91 13.95
N GLY A 5 -10.78 -1.94 12.62
CA GLY A 5 -11.42 -0.90 11.79
C GLY A 5 -10.66 0.42 11.64
N TYR A 6 -9.45 0.57 12.22
CA TYR A 6 -8.72 1.84 12.20
C TYR A 6 -8.56 2.43 10.79
N SER A 7 -8.02 1.66 9.84
CA SER A 7 -7.79 2.15 8.48
C SER A 7 -9.08 2.51 7.77
N GLN A 8 -10.19 1.81 8.05
CA GLN A 8 -11.50 2.12 7.47
C GLN A 8 -12.02 3.46 7.99
N SER A 9 -11.82 3.76 9.27
CA SER A 9 -12.29 5.03 9.88
C SER A 9 -11.56 6.28 9.38
N ILE A 10 -10.37 6.12 8.78
CA ILE A 10 -9.56 7.25 8.31
C ILE A 10 -9.41 7.28 6.79
N ARG A 11 -9.99 6.31 6.08
CA ARG A 11 -9.88 6.23 4.61
C ARG A 11 -10.58 7.45 4.01
N PRO A 12 -9.95 8.16 3.06
CA PRO A 12 -10.64 9.23 2.35
C PRO A 12 -11.83 8.64 1.58
N PRO A 13 -12.86 9.44 1.28
CA PRO A 13 -13.97 8.98 0.47
C PRO A 13 -13.49 8.63 -0.95
N GLU A 14 -14.09 7.61 -1.55
CA GLU A 14 -13.67 7.07 -2.86
C GLU A 14 -13.61 8.13 -3.97
N HIS A 15 -14.55 9.08 -3.99
CA HIS A 15 -14.56 10.16 -4.98
C HIS A 15 -13.32 11.06 -4.92
N TYR A 16 -12.67 11.17 -3.74
CA TYR A 16 -11.42 11.92 -3.59
C TYR A 16 -10.26 11.16 -4.24
N THR A 17 -10.11 9.87 -3.90
CA THR A 17 -9.02 9.03 -4.40
C THR A 17 -9.16 8.72 -5.89
N GLU A 18 -10.37 8.51 -6.42
CA GLU A 18 -10.57 8.31 -7.86
C GLU A 18 -10.17 9.54 -8.68
N ARG A 19 -10.49 10.74 -8.19
CA ARG A 19 -10.12 11.99 -8.87
C ARG A 19 -8.61 12.18 -8.89
N LEU A 20 -7.95 11.91 -7.75
CA LEU A 20 -6.50 11.99 -7.63
C LEU A 20 -5.79 10.99 -8.54
N LYS A 21 -6.18 9.72 -8.47
CA LYS A 21 -5.69 8.63 -9.32
C LYS A 21 -5.76 8.96 -10.80
N ARG A 22 -6.90 9.49 -11.25
CA ARG A 22 -7.12 9.86 -12.66
C ARG A 22 -6.22 11.01 -13.11
N ALA A 23 -5.90 11.95 -12.21
CA ALA A 23 -4.95 13.03 -12.48
C ALA A 23 -3.50 12.49 -12.52
N GLN A 24 -3.09 11.71 -11.52
CA GLN A 24 -1.74 11.17 -11.39
C GLN A 24 -1.38 10.20 -12.53
N ILE A 25 -2.30 9.33 -12.97
CA ILE A 25 -2.07 8.45 -14.14
C ILE A 25 -1.70 9.27 -15.39
N ARG A 26 -2.29 10.47 -15.56
CA ARG A 26 -1.97 11.36 -16.68
C ARG A 26 -0.64 12.07 -16.46
N GLU A 27 -0.42 12.60 -15.26
CA GLU A 27 0.79 13.31 -14.87
C GLU A 27 2.04 12.43 -14.96
N TYR A 28 1.95 11.17 -14.54
CA TYR A 28 3.06 10.21 -14.56
C TYR A 28 3.31 9.62 -15.96
N GLY A 29 2.48 9.97 -16.95
CA GLY A 29 2.66 9.55 -18.33
C GLY A 29 2.40 8.06 -18.57
N TYR A 30 1.61 7.41 -17.73
CA TYR A 30 1.28 6.00 -17.93
C TYR A 30 0.56 5.77 -19.26
N ARG A 31 1.02 4.75 -20.00
CA ARG A 31 0.45 4.36 -21.30
C ARG A 31 -0.94 3.78 -21.14
N ASP A 32 -1.10 2.92 -20.14
CA ASP A 32 -2.40 2.39 -19.72
C ASP A 32 -3.10 3.42 -18.81
N ARG A 33 -4.37 3.70 -19.08
CA ARG A 33 -5.19 4.67 -18.35
C ARG A 33 -6.48 4.07 -17.80
N TRP A 34 -6.63 2.74 -17.86
CA TRP A 34 -7.77 2.05 -17.28
C TRP A 34 -7.64 2.05 -15.76
N LEU A 35 -8.51 2.81 -15.06
CA LEU A 35 -8.40 2.98 -13.61
C LEU A 35 -8.38 1.68 -12.82
N ARG A 36 -9.06 0.64 -13.31
CA ARG A 36 -9.15 -0.68 -12.67
C ARG A 36 -7.82 -1.43 -12.60
N ASP A 37 -6.83 -1.03 -13.40
CA ASP A 37 -5.53 -1.71 -13.49
C ASP A 37 -4.52 -1.14 -12.46
N TYR A 38 -4.98 -0.16 -11.66
CA TYR A 38 -4.21 0.49 -10.61
C TYR A 38 -4.97 0.42 -9.27
N GLU A 39 -4.26 0.56 -8.16
CA GLU A 39 -4.78 0.91 -6.83
C GLU A 39 -4.34 2.35 -6.51
N GLU A 40 -5.18 3.15 -5.83
CA GLU A 40 -4.69 4.41 -5.24
C GLU A 40 -4.03 4.06 -3.90
N ASP A 41 -2.72 3.88 -3.95
CA ASP A 41 -1.96 3.22 -2.90
C ASP A 41 -1.16 4.24 -2.07
N HIS A 42 -0.84 3.88 -0.83
CA HIS A 42 -0.18 4.77 0.12
C HIS A 42 1.32 4.47 0.25
N LEU A 43 2.21 5.48 0.27
CA LEU A 43 3.66 5.28 0.52
C LEU A 43 3.90 4.55 1.84
N ILE A 44 3.25 5.05 2.87
CA ILE A 44 3.11 4.41 4.16
C ILE A 44 1.63 4.03 4.29
N ALA A 45 1.37 2.74 4.51
CA ALA A 45 0.02 2.24 4.72
C ALA A 45 -0.73 3.00 5.83
N LEU A 46 -2.04 3.20 5.68
CA LEU A 46 -2.89 3.75 6.75
C LEU A 46 -2.80 2.92 8.03
N SER A 47 -2.72 1.60 7.90
CA SER A 47 -2.53 0.68 9.03
C SER A 47 -1.20 0.91 9.77
N LEU A 48 -0.23 1.58 9.14
CA LEU A 48 1.06 1.96 9.69
C LEU A 48 1.19 3.48 9.90
N GLY A 49 0.06 4.19 9.97
CA GLY A 49 0.00 5.62 10.30
C GLY A 49 0.44 6.55 9.17
N GLY A 50 0.33 6.11 7.91
CA GLY A 50 0.47 7.02 6.78
C GLY A 50 -0.67 8.04 6.67
N SER A 51 -0.44 9.10 5.89
CA SER A 51 -1.44 10.16 5.66
C SER A 51 -2.53 9.69 4.71
N SER A 52 -3.79 9.96 5.04
CA SER A 52 -4.95 9.58 4.24
C SER A 52 -5.21 10.44 3.02
N THR A 53 -4.64 11.64 2.95
CA THR A 53 -4.96 12.62 1.90
C THR A 53 -3.74 13.35 1.34
N SER A 54 -2.52 13.10 1.84
CA SER A 54 -1.34 13.75 1.28
C SER A 54 -1.02 13.16 -0.09
N PRO A 55 -0.94 13.96 -1.17
CA PRO A 55 -0.49 13.48 -2.48
C PRO A 55 0.94 12.92 -2.47
N GLU A 56 1.79 13.34 -1.54
CA GLU A 56 3.14 12.77 -1.36
C GLU A 56 3.12 11.36 -0.79
N ASN A 57 2.02 10.98 -0.14
CA ASN A 57 1.80 9.65 0.39
C ASN A 57 0.85 8.83 -0.50
N LEU A 58 0.44 9.31 -1.68
CA LEU A 58 -0.55 8.66 -2.55
C LEU A 58 -0.04 8.56 -3.99
N TRP A 59 -0.18 7.40 -4.61
CA TRP A 59 0.10 7.24 -6.04
C TRP A 59 -0.72 6.12 -6.69
N PRO A 60 -0.91 6.14 -8.03
CA PRO A 60 -1.52 5.06 -8.77
C PRO A 60 -0.53 3.89 -8.90
N GLN A 61 -0.67 2.88 -8.03
CA GLN A 61 0.15 1.66 -8.06
C GLN A 61 -0.46 0.65 -9.04
N PRO A 62 0.24 0.20 -10.09
CA PRO A 62 -0.28 -0.84 -10.96
C PRO A 62 -0.47 -2.16 -10.20
N HIS A 63 -1.54 -2.89 -10.50
CA HIS A 63 -1.79 -4.22 -9.97
C HIS A 63 -0.83 -5.25 -10.58
N ASP A 64 -0.72 -5.24 -11.91
CA ASP A 64 0.10 -6.17 -12.67
C ASP A 64 1.31 -5.45 -13.26
N VAL A 65 2.51 -5.89 -12.89
CA VAL A 65 3.77 -5.37 -13.42
C VAL A 65 4.70 -6.52 -13.80
N VAL A 66 5.59 -6.25 -14.76
CA VAL A 66 6.68 -7.18 -15.09
C VAL A 66 7.51 -7.47 -13.83
N GLY A 67 7.72 -8.74 -13.53
CA GLY A 67 8.41 -9.19 -12.31
C GLY A 67 7.51 -9.32 -11.07
N GLY A 68 6.23 -8.95 -11.17
CA GLY A 68 5.23 -9.23 -10.14
C GLY A 68 5.32 -8.36 -8.89
N TRP A 69 6.04 -7.24 -8.90
CA TRP A 69 6.08 -6.30 -7.78
C TRP A 69 4.93 -5.28 -7.84
N GLY A 70 3.70 -5.80 -7.87
CA GLY A 70 2.47 -5.01 -7.96
C GLY A 70 1.85 -4.68 -6.60
N SER A 71 0.69 -4.03 -6.62
CA SER A 71 -0.02 -3.62 -5.40
C SER A 71 -0.30 -4.79 -4.45
N TYR A 72 -0.66 -5.98 -4.97
CA TYR A 72 -1.00 -7.13 -4.12
C TYR A 72 0.20 -7.67 -3.33
N ALA A 73 1.41 -7.61 -3.89
CA ALA A 73 2.62 -7.92 -3.14
C ALA A 73 2.85 -6.87 -2.04
N LYS A 74 2.66 -5.59 -2.33
CA LYS A 74 2.78 -4.52 -1.35
C LYS A 74 1.75 -4.65 -0.22
N ASP A 75 0.48 -4.90 -0.52
CA ASP A 75 -0.59 -5.14 0.47
C ASP A 75 -0.21 -6.23 1.49
N ARG A 76 0.42 -7.30 1.01
CA ARG A 76 0.90 -8.40 1.88
C ARG A 76 2.01 -7.93 2.82
N LEU A 77 2.97 -7.17 2.31
CA LEU A 77 4.02 -6.57 3.15
C LEU A 77 3.40 -5.65 4.20
N GLU A 78 2.47 -4.78 3.81
CA GLU A 78 1.80 -3.87 4.74
C GLU A 78 1.07 -4.62 5.86
N GLY A 79 0.32 -5.67 5.52
CA GLY A 79 -0.31 -6.55 6.50
C GLY A 79 0.69 -7.23 7.44
N ARG A 80 1.82 -7.73 6.90
CA ARG A 80 2.88 -8.36 7.70
C ARG A 80 3.55 -7.37 8.65
N LEU A 81 3.89 -6.18 8.17
CA LEU A 81 4.52 -5.14 8.97
C LEU A 81 3.57 -4.62 10.06
N HIS A 82 2.30 -4.41 9.73
CA HIS A 82 1.27 -4.04 10.69
C HIS A 82 1.13 -5.07 11.81
N TRP A 83 1.05 -6.35 11.45
CA TRP A 83 1.02 -7.44 12.42
C TRP A 83 2.25 -7.41 13.34
N LEU A 84 3.47 -7.28 12.79
CA LEU A 84 4.71 -7.20 13.57
C LEU A 84 4.71 -5.98 14.51
N VAL A 85 4.23 -4.83 14.06
CA VAL A 85 4.13 -3.61 14.89
C VAL A 85 3.15 -3.82 16.05
N CYS A 86 1.95 -4.35 15.76
CA CYS A 86 0.92 -4.54 16.78
C CYS A 86 1.27 -5.62 17.81
N HIS A 87 2.12 -6.58 17.44
CA HIS A 87 2.66 -7.60 18.34
C HIS A 87 4.03 -7.21 18.93
N ARG A 88 4.45 -5.94 18.80
CA ARG A 88 5.72 -5.40 19.33
C ARG A 88 6.99 -6.07 18.79
N GLY A 89 6.90 -6.85 17.71
CA GLY A 89 8.04 -7.47 17.03
C GLY A 89 8.81 -6.52 16.11
N LEU A 90 8.24 -5.35 15.79
CA LEU A 90 8.89 -4.31 14.99
C LEU A 90 8.46 -2.92 15.47
N ARG A 91 9.40 -1.96 15.53
CA ARG A 91 9.05 -0.57 15.85
C ARG A 91 8.32 0.07 14.68
N LEU A 92 7.27 0.86 14.94
CA LEU A 92 6.48 1.56 13.91
C LEU A 92 7.37 2.36 12.94
N ALA A 93 8.29 3.18 13.46
CA ALA A 93 9.20 3.97 12.65
C ALA A 93 10.11 3.11 11.74
N THR A 94 10.38 1.85 12.11
CA THR A 94 11.16 0.94 11.28
C THR A 94 10.31 0.37 10.14
N ALA A 95 9.06 0.03 10.40
CA ALA A 95 8.11 -0.39 9.37
C ALA A 95 7.87 0.73 8.33
N GLN A 96 7.63 1.95 8.81
CA GLN A 96 7.42 3.14 7.96
C GLN A 96 8.64 3.41 7.06
N ARG A 97 9.85 3.40 7.62
CA ARG A 97 11.10 3.56 6.83
C ARG A 97 11.33 2.44 5.83
N ALA A 98 10.94 1.21 6.17
CA ALA A 98 11.11 0.07 5.26
C ALA A 98 10.21 0.21 4.02
N LEU A 99 8.95 0.63 4.21
CA LEU A 99 8.04 0.92 3.09
C LEU A 99 8.52 2.12 2.26
N ALA A 100 8.87 3.22 2.92
CA ALA A 100 9.17 4.46 2.22
C ALA A 100 10.48 4.45 1.41
N ARG A 101 11.44 3.59 1.76
CA ARG A 101 12.76 3.53 1.09
C ARG A 101 12.84 2.49 -0.01
N ASP A 102 12.47 1.25 0.32
CA ASP A 102 12.55 0.12 -0.61
C ASP A 102 11.63 -0.99 -0.11
N TRP A 103 10.37 -0.89 -0.51
CA TRP A 103 9.37 -1.85 -0.10
C TRP A 103 9.64 -3.24 -0.69
N ILE A 104 10.34 -3.37 -1.83
CA ILE A 104 10.71 -4.66 -2.41
C ILE A 104 11.72 -5.36 -1.51
N ALA A 105 12.80 -4.69 -1.13
CA ALA A 105 13.77 -5.23 -0.18
C ALA A 105 13.12 -5.55 1.18
N ALA A 106 12.18 -4.73 1.63
CA ALA A 106 11.40 -5.01 2.83
C ALA A 106 10.53 -6.27 2.66
N TYR A 107 9.84 -6.45 1.54
CA TYR A 107 9.09 -7.67 1.23
C TYR A 107 9.99 -8.90 1.30
N GLN A 108 11.15 -8.84 0.64
CA GLN A 108 12.14 -9.91 0.64
C GLN A 108 12.61 -10.28 2.04
N ARG A 109 12.76 -9.28 2.92
CA ARG A 109 13.18 -9.45 4.31
C ARG A 109 12.10 -10.04 5.21
N TYR A 110 10.84 -9.58 5.09
CA TYR A 110 9.79 -9.90 6.06
C TYR A 110 8.81 -10.99 5.60
N ILE A 111 8.80 -11.31 4.31
CA ILE A 111 7.92 -12.32 3.70
C ILE A 111 8.75 -13.36 2.94
N GLY A 112 9.49 -12.96 1.91
CA GLY A 112 10.26 -13.89 1.07
C GLY A 112 10.68 -13.31 -0.28
N ARG A 113 11.58 -14.00 -0.99
CA ARG A 113 12.28 -13.45 -2.17
C ARG A 113 11.41 -13.28 -3.42
N VAL A 114 10.29 -13.99 -3.49
CA VAL A 114 9.39 -14.03 -4.66
C VAL A 114 8.08 -13.33 -4.29
N PRO A 115 7.60 -12.38 -5.10
CA PRO A 115 6.34 -11.70 -4.82
C PRO A 115 5.16 -12.65 -4.97
N ASN A 116 4.20 -12.54 -4.06
CA ASN A 116 2.92 -13.22 -4.13
C ASN A 116 1.82 -12.20 -4.48
N ASN A 117 1.27 -12.30 -5.69
CA ASN A 117 0.23 -11.41 -6.20
C ASN A 117 -1.19 -11.98 -6.08
N HIS A 118 -1.39 -13.05 -5.32
CA HIS A 118 -2.76 -13.45 -5.01
C HIS A 118 -3.41 -12.34 -4.21
N ARG A 119 -4.57 -11.86 -4.67
CA ARG A 119 -5.35 -10.84 -3.98
C ARG A 119 -5.65 -11.33 -2.55
N LEU A 120 -5.35 -10.49 -1.57
CA LEU A 120 -5.76 -10.77 -0.19
C LEU A 120 -7.27 -10.60 -0.10
N HIS A 121 -7.98 -11.66 0.30
CA HIS A 121 -9.35 -11.52 0.76
C HIS A 121 -9.31 -10.93 2.17
N TRP A 122 -9.23 -9.59 2.27
CA TRP A 122 -9.35 -8.87 3.53
C TRP A 122 -10.79 -8.99 4.04
N ASN A 123 -11.08 -10.01 4.85
CA ASN A 123 -12.26 -10.02 5.71
C ASN A 123 -11.99 -9.02 6.84
N GLY A 124 -12.45 -7.78 6.66
CA GLY A 124 -12.20 -6.64 7.54
C GLY A 124 -12.17 -7.01 9.03
N GLY A 125 -10.97 -6.90 9.61
CA GLY A 125 -10.79 -6.62 11.04
C GLY A 125 -11.22 -5.19 11.27
#